data_AF-A0A929YRS7-F1
#
_entry.id   AF-A0A929YRS7-F1
#
_cell.length_a   1.000
_cell.length_b   1.000
_cell.length_c   1.000
_cell.angle_alpha   90.00
_cell.angle_beta   90.00
_cell.angle_gamma   90.00
#
_symmetry.space_group_name_H-M   'P 1'
#
loop_
_entity.id
_entity.type
_entity.pdbx_description
1 polymer ?
#
loop_
_entity_poly.entity_id
_entity_poly.type
_entity_poly.pdbx_seq_one_letter_code
_entity_poly.pdbx_strand_id
1 'polypeptide(L)'
;MDTTKWTEMQKKAIDTRGKNILVSAAAGSGKTAVLTQRIINLVIEEKLDITSMLVLTFTNAAANEMKSRIQKKMYDYLSENKNDKHIKKQISLVSSASISTMHAFCINVLRENFDILGIDPSFVIGNESTISILKDEAIQEVLDERFENDDLELFVLEDIYSSRYDDTNLINIVYSIYRYIQSKKEPFEWLYNQVEKYNSFDDIKNNEYFLQIKQEILVILDELIQKCELAVNYSKDIAYYGTLSQDLEILQNLKIHLVNNGYDYFVDEIKNIKLSKLATKKKDDDIT
;
A
#
# COMPACT_ATOMS: atom_id res chain seq x y z
N MET A 1 -8.53 -45.92 -3.89
CA MET A 1 -9.22 -44.90 -3.06
C MET A 1 -8.24 -44.16 -2.16
N ASP A 2 -8.19 -42.84 -2.29
CA ASP A 2 -7.38 -41.95 -1.45
C ASP A 2 -7.84 -42.08 0.01
N THR A 3 -7.01 -42.69 0.87
CA THR A 3 -7.29 -42.98 2.29
C THR A 3 -7.18 -41.76 3.19
N THR A 4 -7.15 -40.55 2.60
CA THR A 4 -7.03 -39.31 3.34
C THR A 4 -8.25 -39.09 4.23
N LYS A 5 -8.06 -39.25 5.53
CA LYS A 5 -9.09 -38.99 6.55
C LYS A 5 -9.22 -37.48 6.76
N TRP A 6 -10.21 -36.87 6.11
CA TRP A 6 -10.53 -35.46 6.27
C TRP A 6 -11.16 -35.17 7.64
N THR A 7 -10.80 -34.05 8.27
CA THR A 7 -11.54 -33.56 9.44
C THR A 7 -12.92 -33.06 9.02
N GLU A 8 -13.86 -32.95 9.97
CA GLU A 8 -15.20 -32.45 9.68
C GLU A 8 -15.19 -31.06 9.03
N MET A 9 -14.31 -30.18 9.49
CA MET A 9 -14.15 -28.83 8.92
C MET A 9 -13.59 -28.87 7.50
N GLN A 10 -12.59 -29.73 7.24
CA GLN A 10 -12.04 -29.91 5.89
C GLN A 10 -13.08 -30.48 4.93
N LYS A 11 -13.81 -31.50 5.36
CA LYS A 11 -14.91 -32.09 4.60
C LYS A 11 -16.00 -31.05 4.30
N LYS A 12 -16.40 -30.26 5.29
CA LYS A 12 -17.34 -29.14 5.09
C LYS A 12 -16.83 -28.14 4.04
N ALA A 13 -15.54 -27.79 4.06
CA ALA A 13 -14.94 -26.91 3.06
C ALA A 13 -14.87 -27.56 1.66
N ILE A 14 -14.67 -28.87 1.57
CA ILE A 14 -14.69 -29.63 0.30
C ILE A 14 -16.10 -29.70 -0.27
N ASP A 15 -17.12 -29.97 0.56
CA ASP A 15 -18.46 -30.35 0.13
C ASP A 15 -19.43 -29.16 -0.05
N THR A 16 -19.20 -28.03 0.63
CA THR A 16 -20.13 -26.89 0.58
C THR A 16 -20.31 -26.35 -0.85
N ARG A 17 -21.56 -26.13 -1.31
CA ARG A 17 -21.92 -25.58 -2.62
C ARG A 17 -22.93 -24.42 -2.51
N GLY A 18 -23.13 -23.69 -3.60
CA GLY A 18 -24.21 -22.71 -3.75
C GLY A 18 -24.06 -21.41 -2.95
N LYS A 19 -22.86 -21.12 -2.43
CA LYS A 19 -22.57 -19.89 -1.68
C LYS A 19 -21.08 -19.60 -1.66
N ASN A 20 -20.74 -18.35 -1.38
CA ASN A 20 -19.38 -17.92 -1.10
C ASN A 20 -18.92 -18.49 0.24
N ILE A 21 -17.69 -18.99 0.29
CA ILE A 21 -17.09 -19.55 1.49
C ILE A 21 -15.76 -18.87 1.78
N LEU A 22 -15.51 -18.58 3.05
CA LEU A 22 -14.21 -18.16 3.55
C LEU A 22 -13.68 -19.27 4.46
N VAL A 23 -12.48 -19.78 4.14
CA VAL A 23 -11.83 -20.83 4.93
C VAL A 23 -10.65 -20.21 5.66
N SER A 24 -10.81 -19.94 6.96
CA SER A 24 -9.71 -19.54 7.83
C SER A 24 -8.97 -20.76 8.32
N ALA A 25 -7.64 -20.82 8.12
CA ALA A 25 -6.85 -21.99 8.50
C ALA A 25 -5.40 -21.62 8.82
N ALA A 26 -4.88 -22.17 9.93
CA ALA A 26 -3.48 -22.01 10.34
C ALA A 26 -2.50 -22.62 9.31
N ALA A 27 -1.21 -22.31 9.44
CA ALA A 27 -0.17 -23.02 8.68
C ALA A 27 -0.25 -24.54 8.94
N GLY A 28 0.04 -25.36 7.92
CA GLY A 28 -0.01 -26.83 8.05
C GLY A 28 -1.41 -27.48 8.09
N SER A 29 -2.50 -26.71 8.12
CA SER A 29 -3.89 -27.24 8.16
C SER A 29 -4.40 -27.93 6.90
N GLY A 30 -3.55 -28.10 5.87
CA GLY A 30 -3.91 -28.78 4.63
C GLY A 30 -4.74 -27.94 3.64
N LYS A 31 -4.73 -26.61 3.72
CA LYS A 31 -5.48 -25.70 2.82
C LYS A 31 -5.39 -26.09 1.34
N THR A 32 -4.18 -26.32 0.85
CA THR A 32 -3.95 -26.70 -0.55
C THR A 32 -4.55 -28.06 -0.88
N ALA A 33 -4.48 -29.02 0.05
CA ALA A 33 -5.07 -30.35 -0.12
C ALA A 33 -6.61 -30.29 -0.16
N VAL A 34 -7.22 -29.48 0.71
CA VAL A 34 -8.66 -29.20 0.74
C VAL A 34 -9.10 -28.58 -0.59
N LEU A 35 -8.41 -27.54 -1.07
CA LEU A 35 -8.74 -26.87 -2.32
C LEU A 35 -8.58 -27.81 -3.53
N THR A 36 -7.49 -28.59 -3.56
CA THR A 36 -7.26 -29.59 -4.61
C THR A 36 -8.38 -30.63 -4.61
N GLN A 37 -8.75 -31.17 -3.44
CA GLN A 37 -9.82 -32.16 -3.36
C GLN A 37 -11.17 -31.58 -3.79
N ARG A 38 -11.46 -30.32 -3.42
CA ARG A 38 -12.65 -29.62 -3.87
C ARG A 38 -12.74 -29.52 -5.39
N ILE A 39 -11.64 -29.14 -6.06
CA ILE A 39 -11.57 -29.10 -7.53
C ILE A 39 -11.80 -30.49 -8.12
N ILE A 40 -11.17 -31.52 -7.54
CA ILE A 40 -11.33 -32.90 -8.00
C ILE A 40 -12.78 -33.38 -7.89
N ASN A 41 -13.48 -33.10 -6.79
CA ASN A 41 -14.90 -33.47 -6.64
C ASN A 41 -15.77 -32.76 -7.69
N LEU A 42 -15.53 -31.47 -7.94
CA LEU A 42 -16.24 -30.72 -8.98
C LEU A 42 -16.05 -31.35 -10.38
N VAL A 43 -14.85 -31.82 -10.69
CA VAL A 43 -14.56 -32.41 -12.01
C VAL A 43 -15.08 -33.86 -12.11
N ILE A 44 -14.92 -34.67 -11.06
CA ILE A 44 -15.23 -36.11 -11.09
C ILE A 44 -16.72 -36.37 -10.86
N GLU A 45 -17.29 -35.78 -9.81
CA GLU A 45 -18.65 -36.05 -9.33
C GLU A 45 -19.66 -35.17 -10.07
N GLU A 46 -19.38 -33.88 -10.17
CA GLU A 46 -20.28 -32.90 -10.81
C GLU A 46 -20.04 -32.75 -12.33
N LYS A 47 -19.03 -33.45 -12.86
CA LYS A 47 -18.66 -33.46 -14.28
C LYS A 47 -18.41 -32.06 -14.88
N LEU A 48 -17.96 -31.11 -14.06
CA LEU A 48 -17.57 -29.79 -14.53
C LEU A 48 -16.27 -29.84 -15.34
N ASP A 49 -16.14 -28.94 -16.31
CA ASP A 49 -14.91 -28.76 -17.07
C ASP A 49 -13.90 -27.95 -16.25
N ILE A 50 -12.66 -28.42 -16.16
CA ILE A 50 -11.62 -27.73 -15.39
C ILE A 50 -11.32 -26.34 -15.96
N THR A 51 -11.57 -26.12 -17.25
CA THR A 51 -11.40 -24.81 -17.90
C THR A 51 -12.47 -23.80 -17.50
N SER A 52 -13.59 -24.22 -16.90
CA SER A 52 -14.62 -23.30 -16.39
C SER A 52 -14.32 -22.78 -14.98
N MET A 53 -13.16 -23.12 -14.41
CA MET A 53 -12.76 -22.73 -13.06
C MET A 53 -11.60 -21.73 -13.10
N LEU A 54 -11.72 -20.65 -12.32
CA LEU A 54 -10.62 -19.72 -12.05
C LEU A 54 -10.01 -20.04 -10.68
N VAL A 55 -8.73 -20.41 -10.67
CA VAL A 55 -7.99 -20.72 -9.45
C VAL A 55 -6.74 -19.85 -9.39
N LEU A 56 -6.70 -18.96 -8.40
CA LEU A 56 -5.64 -17.97 -8.26
C LEU A 56 -4.70 -18.33 -7.10
N THR A 57 -3.40 -18.23 -7.34
CA THR A 57 -2.35 -18.45 -6.34
C THR A 57 -1.42 -17.25 -6.25
N PHE A 58 -0.61 -17.18 -5.19
CA PHE A 58 0.34 -16.09 -5.02
C PHE A 58 1.59 -16.23 -5.91
N THR A 59 2.03 -17.46 -6.18
CA THR A 59 3.23 -17.72 -6.99
C THR A 59 2.95 -18.68 -8.14
N ASN A 60 3.72 -18.54 -9.22
CA ASN A 60 3.69 -19.45 -10.37
C ASN A 60 4.05 -20.88 -9.96
N ALA A 61 4.97 -21.04 -9.00
CA ALA A 61 5.34 -22.34 -8.45
C ALA A 61 4.13 -23.02 -7.78
N ALA A 62 3.36 -22.29 -6.97
CA ALA A 62 2.15 -22.82 -6.33
C ALA A 62 1.06 -23.19 -7.35
N ALA A 63 0.92 -22.42 -8.42
CA ALA A 63 0.00 -22.76 -9.52
C ALA A 63 0.41 -24.07 -10.22
N ASN A 64 1.68 -24.21 -10.56
CA ASN A 64 2.22 -25.42 -11.21
C ASN A 64 2.15 -26.64 -10.29
N GLU A 65 2.45 -26.47 -9.01
CA GLU A 65 2.28 -27.52 -8.00
C GLU A 65 0.80 -27.96 -7.93
N MET A 66 -0.13 -27.01 -7.93
CA MET A 66 -1.56 -27.31 -7.92
C MET A 66 -2.01 -28.06 -9.17
N LYS A 67 -1.60 -27.62 -10.37
CA LYS A 67 -1.85 -28.35 -11.63
C LYS A 67 -1.35 -29.79 -11.56
N SER A 68 -0.12 -29.98 -11.07
CA SER A 68 0.50 -31.30 -10.93
C SER A 68 -0.26 -32.21 -9.95
N ARG A 69 -0.69 -31.66 -8.80
CA ARG A 69 -1.50 -32.38 -7.81
C ARG A 69 -2.87 -32.78 -8.36
N ILE A 70 -3.51 -31.90 -9.11
CA ILE A 70 -4.80 -32.17 -9.76
C ILE A 70 -4.64 -33.29 -10.80
N GLN A 71 -3.67 -33.18 -11.70
CA GLN A 71 -3.38 -34.21 -12.70
C GLN A 71 -3.14 -35.57 -12.05
N LYS A 72 -2.30 -35.62 -11.01
CA LYS A 72 -2.02 -36.85 -10.27
C LYS A 72 -3.30 -37.49 -9.73
N LYS A 73 -4.15 -36.72 -9.04
CA LYS A 73 -5.42 -37.25 -8.50
C LYS A 73 -6.38 -37.73 -9.60
N MET A 74 -6.42 -37.06 -10.74
CA MET A 74 -7.22 -37.52 -11.88
C MET A 74 -6.66 -38.82 -12.49
N TYR A 75 -5.34 -38.98 -12.58
CA TYR A 75 -4.71 -40.24 -13.01
C TYR A 75 -4.97 -41.39 -12.02
N ASP A 76 -4.87 -41.11 -10.72
CA ASP A 76 -5.16 -42.09 -9.67
C ASP A 76 -6.62 -42.58 -9.79
N TYR A 77 -7.58 -41.68 -10.00
CA TYR A 77 -8.98 -42.03 -10.25
C TYR A 77 -9.16 -42.84 -11.55
N LEU A 78 -8.47 -42.45 -12.63
CA LEU A 78 -8.56 -43.12 -13.93
C LEU A 78 -7.98 -44.54 -13.89
N SER A 79 -7.02 -44.82 -13.00
CA SER A 79 -6.44 -46.16 -12.83
C SER A 79 -7.50 -47.19 -12.41
N GLU A 80 -8.46 -46.77 -11.57
CA GLU A 80 -9.61 -47.56 -11.12
C GLU A 80 -10.80 -47.47 -12.11
N ASN A 81 -10.86 -46.42 -12.93
CA ASN A 81 -11.98 -46.10 -13.84
C ASN A 81 -11.52 -45.94 -15.30
N LYS A 82 -10.81 -46.93 -15.85
CA LYS A 82 -10.03 -46.84 -17.11
C LYS A 82 -10.79 -46.32 -18.35
N ASN A 83 -12.12 -46.40 -18.36
CA ASN A 83 -12.96 -46.02 -19.49
C ASN A 83 -13.68 -44.66 -19.32
N ASP A 84 -13.41 -43.90 -18.25
CA ASP A 84 -14.00 -42.56 -18.09
C ASP A 84 -13.40 -41.58 -19.12
N LYS A 85 -14.16 -41.34 -20.20
CA LYS A 85 -13.79 -40.41 -21.28
C LYS A 85 -13.73 -38.97 -20.82
N HIS A 86 -14.57 -38.58 -19.87
CA HIS A 86 -14.57 -37.22 -19.32
C HIS A 86 -13.26 -36.95 -18.63
N ILE A 87 -12.83 -37.83 -17.72
CA ILE A 87 -11.57 -37.63 -16.98
C ILE A 87 -10.35 -37.63 -17.90
N LYS A 88 -10.31 -38.48 -18.93
CA LYS A 88 -9.25 -38.43 -19.95
C LYS A 88 -9.17 -37.06 -20.63
N LYS A 89 -10.32 -36.48 -21.00
CA LYS A 89 -10.40 -35.13 -21.56
C LYS A 89 -9.92 -34.09 -20.54
N GLN A 90 -10.41 -34.14 -19.30
CA GLN A 90 -10.07 -33.15 -18.29
C GLN A 90 -8.57 -33.13 -17.93
N ILE A 91 -7.92 -34.30 -17.89
CA ILE A 91 -6.46 -34.41 -17.71
C ILE A 91 -5.70 -33.63 -18.81
N SER A 92 -6.13 -33.74 -20.07
CA SER A 92 -5.50 -33.02 -21.19
C SER A 92 -5.69 -31.51 -21.13
N LEU A 93 -6.72 -31.04 -20.43
CA LEU A 93 -7.07 -29.62 -20.31
C LEU A 93 -6.43 -28.93 -19.10
N VAL A 94 -5.76 -29.67 -18.19
CA VAL A 94 -5.16 -29.06 -16.98
C VAL A 94 -4.09 -28.03 -17.33
N SER A 95 -3.34 -28.24 -18.42
CA SER A 95 -2.31 -27.30 -18.87
C SER A 95 -2.89 -25.94 -19.23
N SER A 96 -4.03 -25.92 -19.94
CA SER A 96 -4.75 -24.72 -20.37
C SER A 96 -5.76 -24.18 -19.34
N ALA A 97 -6.01 -24.89 -18.25
CA ALA A 97 -6.91 -24.42 -17.20
C ALA A 97 -6.39 -23.13 -16.54
N SER A 98 -7.32 -22.27 -16.13
CA SER A 98 -7.07 -20.98 -15.46
C SER A 98 -6.64 -21.14 -14.00
N ILE A 99 -5.55 -21.90 -13.80
CA ILE A 99 -4.85 -22.10 -12.52
C ILE A 99 -3.53 -21.33 -12.63
N SER A 100 -3.49 -20.13 -12.06
CA SER A 100 -2.39 -19.18 -12.29
C SER A 100 -2.27 -18.13 -11.18
N THR A 101 -1.33 -17.19 -11.31
CA THR A 101 -1.30 -16.00 -10.45
C THR A 101 -2.29 -14.95 -10.92
N MET A 102 -2.63 -13.99 -10.04
CA MET A 102 -3.47 -12.85 -10.42
C MET A 102 -2.89 -12.11 -11.64
N HIS A 103 -1.57 -11.87 -11.66
CA HIS A 103 -0.89 -11.21 -12.77
C HIS A 103 -1.04 -11.97 -14.09
N ALA A 104 -0.78 -13.28 -14.09
CA ALA A 104 -0.89 -14.10 -15.30
C ALA A 104 -2.33 -14.13 -15.83
N PHE A 105 -3.32 -14.21 -14.94
CA PHE A 105 -4.73 -14.10 -15.30
C PHE A 105 -5.05 -12.74 -15.93
N CYS A 106 -4.65 -11.63 -15.30
CA CYS A 106 -4.88 -10.29 -15.85
C CYS A 106 -4.22 -10.11 -17.23
N ILE A 107 -3.00 -10.63 -17.44
CA ILE A 107 -2.33 -10.58 -18.75
C ILE A 107 -3.17 -11.30 -19.81
N ASN A 108 -3.72 -12.48 -19.49
CA ASN A 108 -4.58 -13.20 -20.44
C ASN A 108 -5.86 -12.42 -20.74
N VAL A 109 -6.50 -11.82 -19.72
CA VAL A 109 -7.67 -10.97 -19.92
C VAL A 109 -7.36 -9.79 -20.85
N LEU A 110 -6.21 -9.12 -20.66
CA LEU A 110 -5.79 -8.03 -21.54
C LEU A 110 -5.56 -8.50 -22.97
N ARG A 111 -4.90 -9.65 -23.16
CA ARG A 111 -4.65 -10.24 -24.48
C ARG A 111 -5.92 -10.70 -25.18
N GLU A 112 -6.90 -11.21 -24.45
CA GLU A 112 -8.18 -11.64 -25.03
C GLU A 112 -9.07 -10.45 -25.41
N ASN A 113 -8.81 -9.25 -24.86
CA ASN A 113 -9.63 -8.06 -25.04
C ASN A 113 -8.84 -6.87 -25.62
N PHE A 114 -7.74 -7.15 -26.34
CA PHE A 114 -6.81 -6.13 -26.84
C PHE A 114 -7.49 -5.10 -27.76
N ASP A 115 -8.44 -5.55 -28.58
CA ASP A 115 -9.21 -4.71 -29.51
C ASP A 115 -10.02 -3.62 -28.78
N ILE A 116 -10.65 -3.96 -27.66
CA ILE A 116 -11.48 -3.04 -26.86
C ILE A 116 -10.59 -1.99 -26.17
N LEU A 117 -9.38 -2.41 -25.78
CA LEU A 117 -8.43 -1.59 -25.03
C LEU A 117 -7.54 -0.73 -25.93
N GLY A 118 -7.52 -0.98 -27.24
CA GLY A 118 -6.64 -0.29 -28.18
C GLY A 118 -5.15 -0.59 -27.93
N ILE A 119 -4.82 -1.77 -27.39
CA ILE A 119 -3.44 -2.19 -27.12
C ILE A 119 -2.96 -3.21 -28.15
N ASP A 120 -1.65 -3.24 -28.43
CA ASP A 120 -1.06 -4.28 -29.28
C ASP A 120 -1.15 -5.63 -28.57
N PRO A 121 -1.69 -6.70 -29.18
CA PRO A 121 -1.76 -8.03 -28.57
C PRO A 121 -0.37 -8.63 -28.25
N SER A 122 0.67 -8.14 -28.90
CA SER A 122 2.08 -8.51 -28.72
C SER A 122 2.78 -7.69 -27.64
N PHE A 123 2.03 -6.97 -26.79
CA PHE A 123 2.62 -6.17 -25.71
C PHE A 123 3.53 -7.00 -24.81
N VAL A 124 4.57 -6.34 -24.31
CA VAL A 124 5.55 -6.90 -23.38
C VAL A 124 5.42 -6.19 -22.04
N ILE A 125 5.51 -6.96 -20.95
CA ILE A 125 5.56 -6.39 -19.61
C ILE A 125 6.94 -5.73 -19.42
N GLY A 126 6.94 -4.42 -19.19
CA GLY A 126 8.16 -3.67 -18.89
C GLY A 126 8.80 -4.16 -17.59
N ASN A 127 10.13 -4.24 -17.57
CA ASN A 127 10.88 -4.44 -16.34
C ASN A 127 11.01 -3.11 -15.57
N GLU A 128 11.39 -3.17 -14.29
CA GLU A 128 11.47 -1.98 -13.43
C GLU A 128 12.42 -0.91 -13.99
N SER A 129 13.56 -1.31 -14.54
CA SER A 129 14.56 -0.38 -15.08
C SER A 129 14.05 0.36 -16.33
N THR A 130 13.46 -0.36 -17.28
CA THR A 130 12.85 0.21 -18.49
C THR A 130 11.70 1.14 -18.11
N ILE A 131 10.86 0.73 -17.15
CA ILE A 131 9.76 1.59 -16.67
C ILE A 131 10.31 2.85 -15.98
N SER A 132 11.41 2.75 -15.22
CA SER A 132 12.03 3.91 -14.57
C SER A 132 12.50 4.92 -15.61
N ILE A 133 13.25 4.45 -16.62
CA ILE A 133 13.78 5.32 -17.68
C ILE A 133 12.65 6.04 -18.40
N LEU A 134 11.60 5.32 -18.80
CA LEU A 134 10.45 5.92 -19.49
C LEU A 134 9.70 6.96 -18.62
N LYS A 135 9.66 6.75 -17.30
CA LYS A 135 9.06 7.73 -16.39
C LYS A 135 9.94 8.98 -16.27
N ASP A 136 11.25 8.78 -16.16
CA ASP A 136 12.22 9.88 -16.05
C ASP A 136 12.23 10.73 -17.33
N GLU A 137 12.14 10.09 -18.50
CA GLU A 137 11.95 10.79 -19.78
C GLU A 137 10.64 11.59 -19.81
N ALA A 138 9.53 10.97 -19.43
CA ALA A 138 8.21 11.61 -19.46
C ALA A 138 8.10 12.80 -18.48
N ILE A 139 8.68 12.69 -17.28
CA ILE A 139 8.64 13.80 -16.32
C ILE A 139 9.56 14.95 -16.76
N GLN A 140 10.72 14.63 -17.34
CA GLN A 140 11.62 15.67 -17.85
C GLN A 140 10.97 16.43 -19.01
N GLU A 141 10.30 15.73 -19.94
CA GLU A 141 9.56 16.37 -21.04
C GLU A 141 8.51 17.35 -20.53
N VAL A 142 7.75 16.96 -19.49
CA VAL A 142 6.74 17.83 -18.87
C VAL A 142 7.36 19.04 -18.18
N LEU A 143 8.48 18.87 -17.46
CA LEU A 143 9.17 19.98 -16.79
C LEU A 143 9.75 20.95 -17.83
N ASP A 144 10.47 20.44 -18.83
CA ASP A 144 11.07 21.24 -19.89
C ASP A 144 10.02 22.08 -20.64
N GLU A 145 8.90 21.47 -21.04
CA GLU A 145 7.79 22.18 -21.70
C GLU A 145 7.24 23.31 -20.82
N ARG A 146 7.11 23.08 -19.51
CA ARG A 146 6.53 24.05 -18.58
C ARG A 146 7.49 25.20 -18.26
N PHE A 147 8.79 24.92 -18.20
CA PHE A 147 9.83 25.94 -18.10
C PHE A 147 9.87 26.84 -19.33
N GLU A 148 9.78 26.27 -20.53
CA GLU A 148 9.76 27.06 -21.78
C GLU A 148 8.55 27.99 -21.87
N ASN A 149 7.46 27.67 -21.18
CA ASN A 149 6.21 28.44 -21.17
C ASN A 149 6.09 29.44 -20.01
N ASP A 150 7.14 29.65 -19.21
CA ASP A 150 7.14 30.54 -18.04
C ASP A 150 5.98 30.27 -17.06
N ASP A 151 5.69 28.98 -16.76
CA ASP A 151 4.59 28.60 -15.88
C ASP A 151 4.83 29.04 -14.42
N LEU A 152 4.15 30.11 -14.02
CA LEU A 152 4.24 30.69 -12.69
C LEU A 152 3.85 29.72 -11.57
N GLU A 153 2.92 28.79 -11.82
CA GLU A 153 2.50 27.82 -10.80
C GLU A 153 3.59 26.77 -10.56
N LEU A 154 4.30 26.36 -11.62
CA LEU A 154 5.42 25.43 -11.50
C LEU A 154 6.59 26.07 -10.73
N PHE A 155 6.93 27.33 -11.00
CA PHE A 155 7.99 28.02 -10.26
C PHE A 155 7.71 28.11 -8.76
N VAL A 156 6.43 28.27 -8.37
CA VAL A 156 6.03 28.22 -6.95
C VAL A 156 6.25 26.84 -6.37
N LEU A 157 5.91 25.77 -7.10
CA LEU A 157 6.14 24.40 -6.65
C LEU A 157 7.63 24.09 -6.49
N GLU A 158 8.48 24.57 -7.39
CA GLU A 158 9.93 24.40 -7.30
C GLU A 158 10.53 25.14 -6.12
N ASP A 159 10.15 26.40 -5.89
CA ASP A 159 10.64 27.17 -4.74
C ASP A 159 10.29 26.48 -3.40
N ILE A 160 9.14 25.80 -3.35
CA ILE A 160 8.67 25.10 -2.15
C ILE A 160 9.29 23.70 -2.01
N TYR A 161 9.37 22.93 -3.10
CA TYR A 161 9.63 21.49 -3.05
C TYR A 161 10.95 21.06 -3.68
N SER A 162 11.61 21.87 -4.51
CA SER A 162 12.93 21.55 -5.04
C SER A 162 14.03 21.90 -4.04
N SER A 163 15.19 21.26 -4.18
CA SER A 163 16.38 21.65 -3.44
C SER A 163 17.05 22.84 -4.14
N ARG A 164 17.98 23.53 -3.47
CA ARG A 164 18.75 24.62 -4.10
C ARG A 164 19.49 24.19 -5.38
N TYR A 165 19.74 22.89 -5.56
CA TYR A 165 20.61 22.39 -6.61
C TYR A 165 19.93 21.41 -7.59
N ASP A 166 18.72 20.91 -7.29
CA ASP A 166 18.00 19.95 -8.15
C ASP A 166 16.49 19.84 -7.84
N ASP A 167 15.75 19.28 -8.81
CA ASP A 167 14.30 19.05 -8.73
C ASP A 167 13.94 17.64 -8.26
N THR A 168 14.93 16.90 -7.76
CA THR A 168 14.80 15.48 -7.36
C THR A 168 13.66 15.28 -6.34
N ASN A 169 13.50 16.20 -5.39
CA ASN A 169 12.45 16.07 -4.36
C ASN A 169 11.04 16.29 -4.94
N LEU A 170 10.87 17.29 -5.80
CA LEU A 170 9.60 17.53 -6.51
C LEU A 170 9.21 16.32 -7.37
N ILE A 171 10.15 15.79 -8.16
CA ILE A 171 9.96 14.58 -8.97
C ILE A 171 9.53 13.38 -8.12
N ASN A 172 10.18 13.17 -6.97
CA ASN A 172 9.83 12.08 -6.06
C ASN A 172 8.43 12.23 -5.44
N ILE A 173 7.98 13.45 -5.17
CA ILE A 173 6.61 13.73 -4.74
C ILE A 173 5.62 13.32 -5.83
N VAL A 174 5.86 13.74 -7.09
CA VAL A 174 5.03 13.36 -8.24
C VAL A 174 4.94 11.85 -8.38
N TYR A 175 6.08 11.14 -8.31
CA TYR A 175 6.09 9.68 -8.37
C TYR A 175 5.36 9.01 -7.20
N SER A 176 5.45 9.57 -6.01
CA SER A 176 4.75 9.06 -4.82
C SER A 176 3.23 9.21 -4.97
N ILE A 177 2.77 10.38 -5.43
CA ILE A 177 1.37 10.63 -5.73
C ILE A 177 0.89 9.68 -6.83
N TYR A 178 1.62 9.60 -7.95
CA TYR A 178 1.28 8.71 -9.06
C TYR A 178 1.17 7.25 -8.60
N ARG A 179 2.16 6.74 -7.85
CA ARG A 179 2.11 5.39 -7.29
C ARG A 179 0.90 5.18 -6.38
N TYR A 180 0.54 6.18 -5.57
CA TYR A 180 -0.58 6.09 -4.65
C TYR A 180 -1.92 6.05 -5.38
N ILE A 181 -2.14 6.94 -6.36
CA ILE A 181 -3.42 7.03 -7.07
C ILE A 181 -3.69 5.79 -7.94
N GLN A 182 -2.66 5.09 -8.41
CA GLN A 182 -2.80 3.82 -9.15
C GLN A 182 -3.49 2.70 -8.34
N SER A 183 -3.54 2.84 -7.01
CA SER A 183 -4.29 1.92 -6.14
C SER A 183 -5.80 2.23 -6.05
N LYS A 184 -6.24 3.35 -6.63
CA LYS A 184 -7.61 3.85 -6.55
C LYS A 184 -8.40 3.47 -7.80
N LYS A 185 -9.71 3.43 -7.65
CA LYS A 185 -10.64 3.37 -8.79
C LYS A 185 -10.60 4.73 -9.48
N GLU A 186 -10.47 4.75 -10.82
CA GLU A 186 -10.32 5.98 -11.63
C GLU A 186 -9.25 6.94 -11.05
N PRO A 187 -7.94 6.62 -11.18
CA PRO A 187 -6.86 7.29 -10.45
C PRO A 187 -6.87 8.82 -10.49
N PHE A 188 -7.04 9.39 -11.69
CA PHE A 188 -7.03 10.84 -11.88
C PHE A 188 -8.32 11.51 -11.40
N GLU A 189 -9.49 10.90 -11.62
CA GLU A 189 -10.75 11.41 -11.07
C GLU A 189 -10.71 11.45 -9.55
N TRP A 190 -10.18 10.40 -8.92
CA TRP A 190 -9.97 10.37 -7.48
C TRP A 190 -9.04 11.48 -7.00
N LEU A 191 -7.94 11.74 -7.73
CA LEU A 191 -6.99 12.81 -7.44
C LEU A 191 -7.65 14.17 -7.51
N TYR A 192 -8.33 14.49 -8.62
CA TYR A 192 -9.04 15.76 -8.78
C TYR A 192 -10.07 15.98 -7.67
N ASN A 193 -10.83 14.94 -7.31
CA ASN A 193 -11.77 15.00 -6.19
C ASN A 193 -11.09 15.26 -4.84
N GLN A 194 -9.82 14.87 -4.64
CA GLN A 194 -9.09 15.25 -3.43
C GLN A 194 -8.60 16.69 -3.50
N VAL A 195 -8.07 17.13 -4.65
CA VAL A 195 -7.61 18.50 -4.87
C VAL A 195 -8.75 19.51 -4.69
N GLU A 196 -9.95 19.19 -5.18
CA GLU A 196 -11.13 20.06 -5.01
C GLU A 196 -11.49 20.31 -3.54
N LYS A 197 -11.22 19.35 -2.64
CA LYS A 197 -11.41 19.56 -1.21
C LYS A 197 -10.42 20.59 -0.63
N TYR A 198 -9.27 20.79 -1.27
CA TYR A 198 -8.35 21.88 -0.92
C TYR A 198 -8.80 23.21 -1.53
N ASN A 199 -9.35 23.19 -2.76
CA ASN A 199 -9.78 24.40 -3.48
C ASN A 199 -11.06 25.04 -2.94
N SER A 200 -11.85 24.34 -2.12
CA SER A 200 -12.96 24.93 -1.37
C SER A 200 -12.43 25.84 -0.24
N PHE A 201 -11.98 27.05 -0.64
CA PHE A 201 -11.26 28.04 0.17
C PHE A 201 -12.11 28.87 1.13
N ASP A 202 -13.43 28.67 1.20
CA ASP A 202 -14.29 29.50 2.04
C ASP A 202 -13.95 29.43 3.54
N ASP A 203 -13.24 28.37 3.99
CA ASP A 203 -12.70 28.31 5.35
C ASP A 203 -11.52 27.32 5.50
N ILE A 204 -10.31 27.71 5.08
CA ILE A 204 -9.07 26.91 5.26
C ILE A 204 -8.93 26.40 6.71
N LYS A 205 -9.38 27.19 7.69
CA LYS A 205 -9.26 26.87 9.13
C LYS A 205 -10.14 25.69 9.56
N ASN A 206 -11.23 25.44 8.84
CA ASN A 206 -12.19 24.37 9.11
C ASN A 206 -12.10 23.21 8.10
N ASN A 207 -11.08 23.23 7.22
CA ASN A 207 -10.81 22.12 6.31
C ASN A 207 -10.36 20.87 7.10
N GLU A 208 -10.90 19.69 6.75
CA GLU A 208 -10.59 18.41 7.39
C GLU A 208 -9.08 18.11 7.42
N TYR A 209 -8.36 18.43 6.34
CA TYR A 209 -6.91 18.24 6.29
C TYR A 209 -6.17 19.19 7.24
N PHE A 210 -6.64 20.43 7.33
CA PHE A 210 -6.06 21.42 8.22
C PHE A 210 -6.29 21.03 9.69
N LEU A 211 -7.46 20.48 10.01
CA LEU A 211 -7.75 19.91 11.32
C LEU A 211 -6.84 18.72 11.65
N GLN A 212 -6.57 17.85 10.68
CA GLN A 212 -5.64 16.73 10.88
C GLN A 212 -4.21 17.22 11.13
N ILE A 213 -3.70 18.18 10.35
CA ILE A 213 -2.38 18.78 10.57
C ILE A 213 -2.32 19.42 11.96
N LYS A 214 -3.35 20.16 12.37
CA LYS A 214 -3.44 20.74 13.71
C LYS A 214 -3.36 19.65 14.80
N GLN A 215 -4.05 18.52 14.62
CA GLN A 215 -3.98 17.39 15.55
C GLN A 215 -2.58 16.77 15.61
N GLU A 216 -1.92 16.57 14.47
CA GLU A 216 -0.56 16.04 14.41
C GLU A 216 0.44 16.97 15.13
N ILE A 217 0.34 18.28 14.89
CA ILE A 217 1.16 19.27 15.59
C ILE A 217 0.90 19.22 17.10
N LEU A 218 -0.35 19.10 17.54
CA LEU A 218 -0.69 18.99 18.97
C LEU A 218 -0.09 17.73 19.60
N VAL A 219 -0.10 16.59 18.90
CA VAL A 219 0.54 15.35 19.38
C VAL A 219 2.05 15.53 19.54
N ILE A 220 2.71 16.16 18.56
CA ILE A 220 4.15 16.45 18.61
C ILE A 220 4.46 17.40 19.77
N LEU A 221 3.67 18.48 19.94
CA LEU A 221 3.84 19.43 21.04
C LEU A 221 3.66 18.75 22.40
N ASP A 222 2.68 17.86 22.53
CA ASP A 222 2.46 17.10 23.77
C ASP A 222 3.65 16.18 24.10
N GLU A 223 4.21 15.51 23.11
CA GLU A 223 5.41 14.69 23.29
C GLU A 223 6.62 15.55 23.71
N LEU A 224 6.81 16.72 23.08
CA LEU A 224 7.89 17.66 23.41
C LEU A 224 7.73 18.24 24.82
N ILE A 225 6.51 18.63 25.21
CA ILE A 225 6.19 19.14 26.55
C ILE A 225 6.52 18.06 27.59
N GLN A 226 6.07 16.82 27.41
CA GLN A 226 6.36 15.73 28.36
C GLN A 226 7.86 15.48 28.51
N LYS A 227 8.60 15.46 27.40
CA LYS A 227 10.07 15.32 27.44
C LYS A 227 10.72 16.49 28.17
N CYS A 228 10.26 17.70 27.94
CA CYS A 228 10.78 18.91 28.59
C CYS A 228 10.43 18.92 30.09
N GLU A 229 9.22 18.54 30.49
CA GLU A 229 8.80 18.39 31.90
C GLU A 229 9.68 17.38 32.66
N LEU A 230 10.00 16.25 32.02
CA LEU A 230 10.95 15.27 32.59
C LEU A 230 12.33 15.90 32.76
N ALA A 231 12.85 16.58 31.73
CA ALA A 231 14.14 17.25 31.80
C ALA A 231 14.18 18.33 32.89
N VAL A 232 13.14 19.14 33.00
CA VAL A 232 12.97 20.14 34.07
C VAL A 232 13.01 19.47 35.44
N ASN A 233 12.28 18.37 35.63
CA ASN A 233 12.25 17.63 36.89
C ASN A 233 13.62 17.06 37.30
N TYR A 234 14.38 16.50 36.34
CA TYR A 234 15.74 16.02 36.60
C TYR A 234 16.75 17.16 36.83
N SER A 235 16.44 18.35 36.32
CA SER A 235 17.36 19.48 36.38
C SER A 235 17.22 20.37 37.62
N LYS A 236 16.28 20.09 38.53
CA LYS A 236 15.93 20.97 39.68
C LYS A 236 17.12 21.46 40.50
N ASP A 237 18.14 20.63 40.65
CA ASP A 237 19.31 20.91 41.48
C ASP A 237 20.56 21.31 40.66
N ILE A 238 20.43 21.53 39.35
CA ILE A 238 21.54 21.90 38.46
C ILE A 238 21.25 23.18 37.68
N ALA A 239 22.31 23.79 37.14
CA ALA A 239 22.28 25.09 36.46
C ALA A 239 21.32 25.16 35.24
N TYR A 240 20.87 24.02 34.72
CA TYR A 240 20.00 23.96 33.54
C TYR A 240 18.52 24.20 33.86
N TYR A 241 18.11 24.16 35.13
CA TYR A 241 16.70 24.30 35.55
C TYR A 241 16.03 25.54 34.97
N GLY A 242 16.70 26.70 35.04
CA GLY A 242 16.15 27.97 34.56
C GLY A 242 15.91 27.97 33.05
N THR A 243 16.89 27.49 32.26
CA THR A 243 16.78 27.41 30.80
C THR A 243 15.68 26.44 30.38
N LEU A 244 15.65 25.24 30.97
CA LEU A 244 14.64 24.22 30.61
C LEU A 244 13.23 24.62 31.05
N SER A 245 13.10 25.37 32.16
CA SER A 245 11.79 25.89 32.59
C SER A 245 11.26 26.96 31.62
N GLN A 246 12.13 27.79 31.06
CA GLN A 246 11.76 28.75 30.02
C GLN A 246 11.36 28.04 28.72
N ASP A 247 12.11 27.01 28.30
CA ASP A 247 11.79 26.24 27.10
C ASP A 247 10.43 25.52 27.25
N LEU A 248 10.13 24.99 28.45
CA LEU A 248 8.83 24.40 28.77
C LEU A 248 7.69 25.42 28.65
N GLU A 249 7.88 26.63 29.17
CA GLU A 249 6.90 27.72 29.07
C GLU A 249 6.64 28.10 27.61
N ILE A 250 7.69 28.18 26.78
CA ILE A 250 7.56 28.42 25.33
C ILE A 250 6.71 27.34 24.66
N LEU A 251 6.98 26.06 24.93
CA LEU A 251 6.23 24.95 24.34
C LEU A 251 4.75 24.93 24.77
N GLN A 252 4.48 25.23 26.04
CA GLN A 252 3.12 25.33 26.56
C GLN A 252 2.35 26.50 25.92
N ASN A 253 2.99 27.65 25.76
CA ASN A 253 2.41 28.81 25.09
C ASN A 253 2.11 28.52 23.62
N LEU A 254 3.05 27.91 22.89
CA LEU A 254 2.82 27.48 21.51
C LEU A 254 1.59 26.59 21.37
N LYS A 255 1.40 25.64 22.29
CA LYS A 255 0.22 24.76 22.30
C LYS A 255 -1.06 25.56 22.52
N ILE A 256 -1.08 26.48 23.48
CA ILE A 256 -2.23 27.34 23.78
C ILE A 256 -2.58 28.20 22.56
N HIS A 257 -1.57 28.80 21.92
CA HIS A 257 -1.74 29.69 20.78
C HIS A 257 -2.22 28.96 19.53
N LEU A 258 -1.73 27.74 19.25
CA LEU A 258 -2.25 26.90 18.17
C LEU A 258 -3.75 26.60 18.34
N VAL A 259 -4.20 26.38 19.59
CA VAL A 259 -5.60 26.09 19.89
C VAL A 259 -6.47 27.34 19.75
N ASN A 260 -6.02 28.46 20.33
CA ASN A 260 -6.86 29.64 20.55
C ASN A 260 -6.73 30.73 19.46
N ASN A 261 -5.55 30.90 18.89
CA ASN A 261 -5.23 32.00 17.96
C ASN A 261 -5.16 31.54 16.50
N GLY A 262 -5.02 30.24 16.26
CA GLY A 262 -4.99 29.63 14.93
C GLY A 262 -3.57 29.45 14.38
N TYR A 263 -3.49 28.93 13.16
CA TYR A 263 -2.24 28.45 12.57
C TYR A 263 -1.26 29.54 12.17
N ASP A 264 -1.73 30.60 11.51
CA ASP A 264 -0.85 31.67 11.05
C ASP A 264 -0.13 32.32 12.24
N TYR A 265 -0.88 32.56 13.32
CA TYR A 265 -0.32 33.07 14.57
C TYR A 265 0.71 32.11 15.17
N PHE A 266 0.41 30.80 15.20
CA PHE A 266 1.34 29.78 15.67
C PHE A 266 2.64 29.74 14.84
N VAL A 267 2.54 29.82 13.51
CA VAL A 267 3.71 29.85 12.61
C VAL A 267 4.54 31.11 12.85
N ASP A 268 3.90 32.27 13.02
CA ASP A 268 4.59 33.53 13.31
C ASP A 268 5.28 33.49 14.68
N GLU A 269 4.67 32.89 15.70
CA GLU A 269 5.35 32.66 16.98
C GLU A 269 6.59 31.77 16.81
N ILE A 270 6.46 30.63 16.13
CA ILE A 270 7.60 29.72 15.89
C ILE A 270 8.77 30.45 15.23
N LYS A 271 8.50 31.24 14.19
CA LYS A 271 9.55 32.03 13.50
C LYS A 271 10.27 33.00 14.42
N ASN A 272 9.61 33.46 15.48
CA ASN A 272 10.14 34.44 16.42
C ASN A 272 10.72 33.83 17.71
N ILE A 273 10.63 32.50 17.90
CA ILE A 273 11.21 31.82 19.06
C ILE A 273 12.72 32.00 19.09
N LYS A 274 13.23 32.42 20.24
CA LYS A 274 14.66 32.47 20.55
C LYS A 274 14.93 31.61 21.77
N LEU A 275 15.53 30.45 21.55
CA LEU A 275 15.94 29.58 22.65
C LEU A 275 17.16 30.16 23.36
N SER A 276 17.07 30.20 24.69
CA SER A 276 18.15 30.65 25.57
C SER A 276 19.34 29.71 25.49
N LYS A 277 20.56 30.23 25.61
CA LYS A 277 21.75 29.37 25.75
C LYS A 277 21.69 28.62 27.07
N LEU A 278 21.98 27.32 27.03
CA LEU A 278 22.18 26.52 28.24
C LEU A 278 23.27 27.14 29.12
N ALA A 279 22.99 27.22 30.43
CA ALA A 279 23.94 27.71 31.42
C ALA A 279 25.24 26.88 31.40
N THR A 280 26.39 27.49 31.66
CA THR A 280 27.67 26.77 31.65
C THR A 280 27.88 26.05 32.98
N LYS A 281 28.10 24.73 32.94
CA LYS A 281 28.31 23.87 34.13
C LYS A 281 29.76 23.92 34.63
N LYS A 282 29.96 23.88 35.96
CA LYS A 282 31.28 23.61 36.58
C LYS A 282 31.43 22.11 36.85
N LYS A 283 32.67 21.61 36.91
CA LYS A 283 33.05 20.19 36.83
C LYS A 283 32.46 19.26 37.92
N ASP A 284 31.86 19.82 38.98
CA ASP A 284 31.40 19.08 40.16
C ASP A 284 29.87 18.84 40.22
N ASP A 285 29.10 19.30 39.23
CA ASP A 285 27.62 19.19 39.23
C ASP A 285 27.07 17.94 38.50
N ASP A 286 27.74 16.78 38.59
CA ASP A 286 27.23 15.53 37.98
C ASP A 286 26.07 14.93 38.80
N ILE A 287 25.01 14.53 38.09
CA ILE A 287 23.86 13.82 38.66
C ILE A 287 24.30 12.35 38.90
N THR A 288 24.23 11.87 40.14
CA THR A 288 24.16 10.43 40.44
C THR A 288 22.78 9.86 40.19
#